data_AF-A0A1Q2Z0I6-F1
#
_entry.id   AF-A0A1Q2Z0I6-F1
#
_cell.length_a   1.000
_cell.length_b   1.000
_cell.length_c   1.000
_cell.angle_alpha   90.00
_cell.angle_beta   90.00
_cell.angle_gamma   90.00
#
_symmetry.space_group_name_H-M   'P 1'
#
loop_
_entity.id
_entity.type
_entity.pdbx_description
1 polymer ?
#
loop_
_entity_poly.entity_id
_entity_poly.type
_entity_poly.pdbx_seq_one_letter_code
_entity_poly.pdbx_strand_id
1 'polypeptide(L)'
;MLFDSGQVHAEAPMTSLIIPDLDETTLARLRERATRTGSSEAEQARRILQDGLGVVPSSPGAEMTLAAAMRAIFEPLGGHDFEAVRERGSRPPPDFGRAEYGA
;
A
#
# COMPACT_ATOMS: atom_id res chain seq x y z
N MET A 1 -30.81 21.83 38.18
CA MET A 1 -29.89 20.70 38.42
C MET A 1 -30.40 19.53 37.60
N LEU A 2 -29.63 19.07 36.61
CA LEU A 2 -29.68 17.73 36.02
C LEU A 2 -28.57 17.73 34.95
N PHE A 3 -27.34 17.50 35.41
CA PHE A 3 -26.22 17.17 34.54
C PHE A 3 -26.48 15.75 34.05
N ASP A 4 -26.85 15.62 32.77
CA ASP A 4 -27.00 14.31 32.15
C ASP A 4 -25.62 13.74 31.84
N SER A 5 -25.25 12.78 32.70
CA SER A 5 -24.58 11.52 32.41
C SER A 5 -23.52 11.53 31.31
N GLY A 6 -22.28 11.37 31.75
CA GLY A 6 -21.13 11.15 30.88
C GLY A 6 -21.36 10.04 29.85
N GLN A 7 -21.07 10.39 28.60
CA GLN A 7 -20.62 9.44 27.60
C GLN A 7 -19.10 9.56 27.52
N VAL A 8 -18.40 8.61 28.14
CA VAL A 8 -17.00 8.32 27.83
C VAL A 8 -16.99 7.53 26.52
N HIS A 9 -17.06 8.24 25.38
CA HIS A 9 -16.66 7.63 24.12
C HIS A 9 -15.13 7.53 24.14
N ALA A 10 -14.62 6.31 24.32
CA ALA A 10 -13.28 5.96 23.90
C ALA A 10 -13.24 5.94 22.35
N GLU A 11 -13.42 7.12 21.74
CA GLU A 11 -13.24 7.35 20.32
C GLU A 11 -11.77 7.72 20.11
N ALA A 12 -11.10 7.14 19.12
CA ALA A 12 -9.75 7.53 18.77
C ALA A 12 -9.70 9.07 18.58
N PRO A 13 -8.68 9.78 19.08
CA PRO A 13 -8.67 11.26 19.04
C PRO A 13 -8.72 11.73 17.58
N MET A 14 -9.86 12.29 17.16
CA MET A 14 -10.06 12.88 15.84
C MET A 14 -9.19 14.13 15.72
N THR A 15 -8.03 13.98 15.09
CA THR A 15 -7.10 15.08 14.85
C THR A 15 -7.54 15.85 13.59
N SER A 16 -7.70 17.17 13.71
CA SER A 16 -8.05 18.05 12.60
C SER A 16 -6.82 18.87 12.15
N LEU A 17 -6.71 19.11 10.86
CA LEU A 17 -5.69 19.95 10.25
C LEU A 17 -6.36 20.97 9.33
N ILE A 18 -5.92 22.22 9.40
CA ILE A 18 -6.29 23.27 8.45
C ILE A 18 -5.09 23.55 7.56
N ILE A 19 -5.31 23.59 6.25
CA ILE A 19 -4.31 24.00 5.26
C ILE A 19 -4.67 25.43 4.84
N PRO A 20 -4.05 26.47 5.44
CA PRO A 20 -4.29 27.85 5.03
C PRO A 20 -3.72 28.12 3.64
N ASP A 21 -4.28 29.12 2.96
CA ASP A 21 -3.78 29.65 1.68
C ASP A 21 -3.66 28.60 0.56
N LEU A 22 -4.62 27.66 0.49
CA LEU A 22 -4.68 26.68 -0.58
C LEU A 22 -5.06 27.34 -1.91
N ASP A 23 -4.21 27.19 -2.92
CA ASP A 23 -4.44 27.72 -4.27
C ASP A 23 -5.78 27.23 -4.87
N GLU A 24 -6.51 28.13 -5.53
CA GLU A 24 -7.84 27.84 -6.09
C GLU A 24 -7.83 26.71 -7.10
N THR A 25 -6.75 26.57 -7.88
CA THR A 25 -6.63 25.48 -8.85
C THR A 25 -6.51 24.12 -8.16
N THR A 26 -5.86 24.10 -6.98
CA THR A 26 -5.73 22.90 -6.17
C THR A 26 -7.06 22.51 -5.54
N LEU A 27 -7.79 23.49 -5.00
CA LEU A 27 -9.13 23.27 -4.46
C LEU A 27 -10.12 22.77 -5.55
N ALA A 28 -10.07 23.36 -6.75
CA ALA A 28 -10.91 22.94 -7.86
C ALA A 28 -10.62 21.48 -8.30
N ARG A 29 -9.35 21.09 -8.37
CA ARG A 29 -8.97 19.70 -8.68
C ARG A 29 -9.37 18.73 -7.58
N LEU A 30 -9.32 19.15 -6.31
CA LEU A 30 -9.75 18.34 -5.18
C LEU A 30 -11.26 18.04 -5.27
N ARG A 31 -12.06 19.07 -5.59
CA ARG A 31 -13.50 18.96 -5.83
C ARG A 31 -13.84 18.01 -6.96
N GLU A 32 -13.20 18.20 -8.11
CA GLU A 32 -13.42 17.36 -9.29
C GLU A 32 -13.14 15.88 -8.98
N ARG A 33 -12.04 15.60 -8.27
CA ARG A 33 -11.69 14.24 -7.85
C ARG A 33 -12.72 13.67 -6.87
N ALA A 34 -13.14 14.46 -5.88
CA ALA A 34 -14.14 14.05 -4.89
C ALA A 34 -15.49 13.70 -5.54
N THR A 35 -15.95 14.51 -6.51
CA THR A 35 -17.16 14.22 -7.30
C THR A 35 -17.02 12.92 -8.09
N ARG A 36 -15.86 12.70 -8.73
CA ARG A 36 -15.60 11.47 -9.51
C ARG A 36 -15.62 10.21 -8.65
N THR A 37 -15.12 10.27 -7.42
CA THR A 37 -15.06 9.11 -6.50
C THR A 37 -16.28 8.99 -5.59
N GLY A 38 -17.24 9.93 -5.66
CA GLY A 38 -18.39 9.98 -4.75
C GLY A 38 -18.00 10.23 -3.28
N SER A 39 -16.88 10.92 -3.06
CA SER A 39 -16.33 11.19 -1.72
C SER A 39 -16.47 12.67 -1.37
N SER A 40 -16.28 13.04 -0.10
CA SER A 40 -16.19 14.45 0.29
C SER A 40 -14.83 15.04 -0.07
N GLU A 41 -14.76 16.37 -0.20
CA GLU A 41 -13.48 17.09 -0.41
C GLU A 41 -12.47 16.74 0.69
N ALA A 42 -12.92 16.69 1.95
CA ALA A 42 -12.07 16.34 3.10
C ALA A 42 -11.59 14.89 3.06
N GLU A 43 -12.43 13.95 2.63
CA GLU A 43 -12.04 12.55 2.44
C GLU A 43 -10.97 12.41 1.36
N GLN A 44 -11.18 13.10 0.23
CA GLN A 44 -10.21 13.09 -0.87
C GLN A 44 -8.88 13.73 -0.46
N ALA A 45 -8.92 14.80 0.36
CA ALA A 45 -7.71 15.42 0.90
C ALA A 45 -6.96 14.44 1.82
N ARG A 46 -7.67 13.77 2.74
CA ARG A 46 -7.08 12.75 3.63
C ARG A 46 -6.45 11.62 2.82
N ARG A 47 -7.12 11.12 1.78
CA ARG A 47 -6.58 10.06 0.92
C ARG A 47 -5.30 10.47 0.18
N ILE A 48 -5.25 11.69 -0.36
CA ILE A 48 -4.05 12.22 -1.04
C ILE A 48 -2.89 12.38 -0.04
N LEU A 49 -3.18 12.87 1.17
CA LEU A 49 -2.15 13.01 2.21
C LEU A 49 -1.64 11.64 2.67
N GLN A 50 -2.51 10.65 2.85
CA GLN A 50 -2.13 9.27 3.16
C GLN A 50 -1.25 8.67 2.07
N ASP A 51 -1.64 8.84 0.80
CA ASP A 51 -0.86 8.36 -0.34
C ASP A 51 0.53 9.00 -0.40
N GLY A 52 0.60 10.34 -0.29
CA GLY A 52 1.86 11.07 -0.32
C GLY A 52 2.79 10.80 0.86
N LEU A 53 2.23 10.47 2.03
CA LEU A 53 2.98 10.08 3.21
C LEU A 53 3.31 8.57 3.26
N GLY A 54 2.87 7.78 2.26
CA GLY A 54 3.00 6.33 2.28
C GLY A 54 2.19 5.65 3.39
N VAL A 55 1.22 6.37 3.97
CA VAL A 55 0.23 5.89 4.94
C VAL A 55 -1.03 5.44 4.21
N VAL A 56 -0.93 5.05 2.93
CA VAL A 56 -1.93 4.16 2.35
C VAL A 56 -2.11 3.08 3.39
N PRO A 57 -3.31 2.88 3.95
CA PRO A 57 -3.53 1.65 4.67
C PRO A 57 -3.23 0.60 3.61
N SER A 58 -2.10 -0.10 3.72
CA SER A 58 -2.08 -1.51 3.39
C SER A 58 -3.37 -1.97 4.04
N SER A 59 -4.43 -2.14 3.23
CA SER A 59 -5.68 -2.74 3.69
C SER A 59 -5.23 -3.84 4.63
N PRO A 60 -5.73 -4.01 5.87
CA PRO A 60 -5.26 -5.13 6.68
C PRO A 60 -5.51 -6.42 5.87
N GLY A 61 -4.48 -6.93 5.17
CA GLY A 61 -4.58 -7.86 4.02
C GLY A 61 -3.97 -7.46 2.64
N ALA A 62 -3.45 -6.24 2.41
CA ALA A 62 -2.90 -5.77 1.12
C ALA A 62 -1.37 -5.62 1.09
N GLU A 63 -0.66 -6.20 2.07
CA GLU A 63 0.64 -6.78 1.78
C GLU A 63 0.33 -8.00 0.93
N MET A 64 0.42 -7.89 -0.40
CA MET A 64 0.24 -9.04 -1.27
C MET A 64 1.28 -10.08 -0.87
N THR A 65 0.83 -11.10 -0.13
CA THR A 65 1.72 -12.14 0.37
C THR A 65 2.44 -12.79 -0.80
N LEU A 66 3.66 -13.28 -0.59
CA LEU A 66 4.39 -14.03 -1.63
C LEU A 66 3.51 -15.14 -2.23
N ALA A 67 2.71 -15.82 -1.40
CA ALA A 67 1.78 -16.84 -1.84
C ALA A 67 0.69 -16.30 -2.79
N ALA A 68 0.11 -15.13 -2.50
CA ALA A 68 -0.87 -14.48 -3.36
C ALA A 68 -0.25 -14.02 -4.69
N ALA A 69 0.97 -13.48 -4.64
CA ALA A 69 1.72 -13.08 -5.83
C ALA A 69 2.04 -14.28 -6.74
N MET A 70 2.48 -15.41 -6.15
CA MET A 70 2.73 -16.65 -6.90
C MET A 70 1.44 -17.19 -7.53
N ARG A 71 0.33 -17.23 -6.79
CA ARG A 71 -0.96 -17.68 -7.34
C ARG A 71 -1.43 -16.85 -8.52
N ALA A 72 -1.31 -15.52 -8.46
CA ALA A 72 -1.68 -14.65 -9.58
C ALA A 72 -0.93 -14.98 -10.88
N ILE A 73 0.28 -15.53 -10.79
CA ILE A 73 1.08 -15.96 -11.95
C ILE A 73 0.64 -17.34 -12.46
N PHE A 74 0.44 -18.31 -11.55
CA PHE A 74 0.24 -19.71 -11.91
C PHE A 74 -1.22 -20.14 -12.11
N GLU A 75 -2.18 -19.47 -11.45
CA GLU A 75 -3.60 -19.82 -11.50
C GLU A 75 -4.22 -19.69 -12.91
N PRO A 76 -3.91 -18.64 -13.71
CA PRO A 76 -4.37 -18.56 -15.10
C PRO A 76 -3.82 -19.66 -16.02
N LEU A 77 -2.71 -20.29 -15.63
CA LEU A 77 -2.09 -21.39 -16.36
C LEU A 77 -2.69 -22.76 -15.98
N GLY A 78 -3.69 -22.78 -15.08
CA GLY A 78 -4.32 -24.00 -14.56
C GLY A 78 -3.61 -24.64 -13.37
N GLY A 79 -2.62 -23.95 -12.79
CA GLY A 79 -1.68 -24.55 -11.83
C GLY A 79 -0.63 -25.41 -12.55
N HIS A 80 0.61 -25.40 -12.07
CA HIS A 80 1.70 -26.14 -12.69
C HIS A 80 2.40 -27.03 -11.66
N ASP A 81 2.37 -28.34 -11.91
CA ASP A 81 3.19 -29.30 -11.18
C ASP A 81 4.55 -29.40 -11.87
N PHE A 82 5.59 -28.88 -11.20
CA PHE A 82 6.95 -28.99 -11.71
C PHE A 82 7.47 -30.42 -11.51
N GLU A 83 7.96 -31.04 -12.58
CA GLU A 83 8.71 -32.29 -12.46
C GLU A 83 9.98 -32.03 -11.65
N ALA A 84 10.23 -32.88 -10.65
CA ALA A 84 11.46 -32.79 -9.86
C ALA A 84 12.67 -33.01 -10.78
N VAL A 85 13.42 -31.94 -11.03
CA VAL A 85 14.68 -32.06 -11.77
C VAL A 85 15.65 -32.83 -10.89
N ARG A 86 16.22 -33.91 -11.42
CA ARG A 86 17.28 -34.67 -10.75
C ARG A 86 18.37 -33.69 -10.32
N GLU A 87 18.73 -33.71 -9.03
CA GLU A 87 19.80 -32.88 -8.49
C GLU A 87 21.06 -33.09 -9.34
N ARG A 88 21.45 -32.06 -10.10
CA ARG A 88 22.80 -31.97 -10.63
C ARG A 88 23.63 -31.70 -9.39
N GLY A 89 24.46 -32.67 -8.99
CA GLY A 89 25.27 -32.59 -7.78
C GLY A 89 25.99 -31.24 -7.64
N SER A 90 26.36 -30.90 -6.41
CA SER A 90 26.85 -29.56 -6.04
C SER A 90 27.84 -28.98 -7.06
N ARG A 91 27.56 -27.77 -7.56
CA ARG A 91 28.50 -27.02 -8.38
C ARG A 91 29.73 -26.70 -7.52
N PRO A 92 30.96 -26.78 -8.04
CA PRO A 92 32.11 -26.25 -7.31
C PRO A 92 31.85 -24.77 -6.94
N PRO A 93 32.27 -24.33 -5.75
CA PRO A 93 32.10 -22.93 -5.34
C PRO A 93 32.76 -22.01 -6.38
N PRO A 94 32.19 -20.82 -6.63
CA PRO A 94 32.82 -19.85 -7.52
C PRO A 94 34.22 -19.50 -7.02
N ASP A 95 35.19 -19.45 -7.94
CA ASP A 95 36.53 -18.94 -7.63
C ASP A 95 36.48 -17.41 -7.59
N PHE A 96 36.56 -16.84 -6.38
CA PHE A 96 36.61 -15.39 -6.17
C PHE A 96 38.03 -14.81 -6.31
N GLY A 97 39.05 -15.65 -6.52
CA GLY A 97 40.45 -15.23 -6.64
C GLY A 97 40.85 -14.78 -8.05
N ARG A 98 40.02 -15.06 -9.05
CA ARG A 98 40.24 -14.65 -10.45
C ARG A 98 39.39 -13.43 -10.76
N ALA A 99 40.03 -12.27 -10.92
CA ALA A 99 39.40 -11.08 -11.46
C ALA A 99 39.13 -11.30 -12.96
N GLU A 100 38.03 -11.97 -13.30
CA GLU A 100 37.60 -12.16 -14.70
C GLU A 100 36.84 -10.94 -15.25
N TYR A 101 36.71 -9.87 -14.45
CA TYR A 101 36.17 -8.59 -14.90
C TYR A 101 37.32 -7.66 -15.27
N GLY A 102 37.78 -7.76 -16.51
CA GLY A 102 38.82 -6.90 -17.08
C GLY A 102 38.85 -6.93 -18.59
N ALA A 103 37.95 -6.14 -19.22
CA ALA A 103 38.09 -5.43 -20.50
C ALA A 103 36.76 -4.76 -20.86
#